data_AF-A0A350XZ33-F1
#
_entry.id   AF-A0A350XZ33-F1
#
_cell.length_a   1.000
_cell.length_b   1.000
_cell.length_c   1.000
_cell.angle_alpha   90.00
_cell.angle_beta   90.00
_cell.angle_gamma   90.00
#
_symmetry.space_group_name_H-M   'P 1'
#
loop_
_entity.id
_entity.type
_entity.pdbx_description
1 polymer ?
#
loop_
_entity_poly.entity_id
_entity_poly.type
_entity_poly.pdbx_seq_one_letter_code
_entity_poly.pdbx_strand_id
1 'polypeptide(L)'
;MNEKIIAEVKALVAAPTSCPEAKAAAESWLAAVGTDREKEETKKLVAELEEDIEPIDDLIDFASSPKCKELFGDKADGFLAHAKELKVSGAKYCDCPACAACERILKMLK
;
A
#
# COMPACT_ATOMS: atom_id res chain seq x y z
N MET A 1 1.90 16.45 14.02
CA MET A 1 1.13 15.88 12.90
C MET A 1 2.05 15.14 11.94
N ASN A 2 3.14 15.78 11.48
CA ASN A 2 4.08 15.17 10.53
C ASN A 2 4.80 13.92 11.08
N GLU A 3 5.12 13.81 12.38
CA GLU A 3 5.85 12.64 12.91
C GLU A 3 5.15 11.30 12.67
N LYS A 4 3.81 11.25 12.81
CA LYS A 4 3.05 10.03 12.54
C LYS A 4 3.05 9.68 11.04
N ILE A 5 2.91 10.68 10.19
CA ILE A 5 2.95 10.51 8.73
C ILE A 5 4.35 10.03 8.31
N ILE A 6 5.42 10.66 8.82
CA ILE A 6 6.80 10.26 8.58
C ILE A 6 7.04 8.82 9.02
N ALA A 7 6.49 8.39 10.16
CA ALA A 7 6.62 7.00 10.61
C ALA A 7 5.96 6.02 9.63
N GLU A 8 4.75 6.31 9.15
CA GLU A 8 4.06 5.47 8.17
C GLU A 8 4.74 5.47 6.80
N VAL A 9 5.22 6.62 6.33
CA VAL A 9 5.96 6.71 5.06
C VAL A 9 7.28 5.92 5.15
N LYS A 10 7.98 5.96 6.29
CA LYS A 10 9.15 5.08 6.53
C LYS A 10 8.76 3.60 6.56
N ALA A 11 7.61 3.26 7.13
CA ALA A 11 7.11 1.89 7.13
C ALA A 11 6.81 1.40 5.71
N LEU A 12 6.25 2.26 4.84
CA LEU A 12 6.06 1.97 3.42
C LEU A 12 7.39 1.71 2.70
N VAL A 13 8.40 2.57 2.89
CA VAL A 13 9.74 2.36 2.31
C VAL A 13 10.34 1.02 2.75
N ALA A 14 10.19 0.68 4.03
CA ALA A 14 10.70 -0.58 4.60
C ALA A 14 9.87 -1.81 4.23
N ALA A 15 8.65 -1.64 3.69
CA ALA A 15 7.77 -2.76 3.39
C ALA A 15 8.37 -3.63 2.27
N PRO A 16 8.54 -4.95 2.49
CA PRO A 16 9.07 -5.84 1.47
C PRO A 16 8.10 -6.00 0.29
N THR A 17 6.82 -5.71 0.50
CA THR A 17 5.75 -5.80 -0.51
C THR A 17 5.47 -4.48 -1.23
N SER A 18 6.18 -3.39 -0.92
CA SER A 18 5.99 -2.12 -1.62
C SER A 18 6.72 -2.16 -2.96
N CYS A 19 6.03 -1.72 -4.02
CA CYS A 19 6.61 -1.55 -5.35
C CYS A 19 7.72 -0.47 -5.34
N PRO A 20 8.65 -0.51 -6.31
CA PRO A 20 9.69 0.50 -6.47
C PRO A 20 9.15 1.94 -6.59
N GLU A 21 8.02 2.13 -7.26
CA GLU A 21 7.42 3.42 -7.58
C GLU A 21 6.87 4.12 -6.32
N ALA A 22 6.00 3.46 -5.55
CA ALA A 22 5.59 3.95 -4.22
C ALA A 22 6.77 4.22 -3.28
N LYS A 23 7.83 3.39 -3.32
CA LYS A 23 9.04 3.63 -2.50
C LYS A 23 9.75 4.92 -2.92
N ALA A 24 9.94 5.13 -4.21
CA ALA A 24 10.59 6.32 -4.74
C ALA A 24 9.80 7.60 -4.40
N ALA A 25 8.46 7.57 -4.51
CA ALA A 25 7.60 8.67 -4.11
C ALA A 25 7.69 8.94 -2.60
N ALA A 26 7.69 7.88 -1.78
CA ALA A 26 7.84 7.97 -0.33
C ALA A 26 9.20 8.57 0.10
N GLU A 27 10.30 8.11 -0.50
CA GLU A 27 11.64 8.65 -0.24
C GLU A 27 11.78 10.11 -0.67
N SER A 28 11.22 10.47 -1.83
CA SER A 28 11.20 11.85 -2.33
C SER A 28 10.44 12.78 -1.39
N TRP A 29 9.28 12.33 -0.90
CA TRP A 29 8.52 13.05 0.11
C TRP A 29 9.31 13.23 1.41
N LEU A 30 9.92 12.15 1.94
CA LEU A 30 10.73 12.21 3.17
C LEU A 30 11.89 13.22 3.07
N ALA A 31 12.51 13.35 1.89
CA ALA A 31 13.57 14.32 1.64
C ALA A 31 13.05 15.77 1.49
N ALA A 32 11.74 15.95 1.25
CA ALA A 32 11.11 17.24 1.06
C ALA A 32 10.36 17.76 2.30
N VAL A 33 10.06 16.91 3.29
CA VAL A 33 9.41 17.34 4.54
C VAL A 33 10.24 18.43 5.23
N GLY A 34 9.58 19.54 5.60
CA GLY A 34 10.19 20.73 6.19
C GLY A 34 10.78 21.71 5.17
N THR A 35 10.66 21.43 3.87
CA THR A 35 11.15 22.30 2.79
C THR A 35 10.00 22.96 2.03
N ASP A 36 10.32 23.90 1.15
CA ASP A 36 9.39 24.52 0.21
C ASP A 36 8.76 23.53 -0.79
N ARG A 37 9.38 22.36 -0.98
CA ARG A 37 8.89 21.29 -1.87
C ARG A 37 7.86 20.36 -1.22
N GLU A 38 7.68 20.39 0.11
CA GLU A 38 6.80 19.44 0.83
C GLU A 38 5.41 19.36 0.22
N LYS A 39 4.81 20.50 -0.16
CA LYS A 39 3.47 20.55 -0.72
C LYS A 39 3.35 19.88 -2.09
N GLU A 40 4.37 20.01 -2.94
CA GLU A 40 4.37 19.38 -4.26
C GLU A 40 4.58 17.86 -4.13
N GLU A 41 5.57 17.46 -3.34
CA GLU A 41 5.86 16.03 -3.12
C GLU A 41 4.73 15.33 -2.36
N THR A 42 3.98 16.02 -1.50
CA THR A 42 2.79 15.45 -0.85
C THR A 42 1.72 15.07 -1.88
N LYS A 43 1.52 15.88 -2.91
CA LYS A 43 0.55 15.56 -3.97
C LYS A 43 1.01 14.37 -4.81
N LYS A 44 2.30 14.30 -5.15
CA LYS A 44 2.89 13.18 -5.89
C LYS A 44 2.76 11.89 -5.09
N LEU A 45 3.12 11.92 -3.80
CA LEU A 45 2.95 10.79 -2.90
C LEU A 45 1.49 10.34 -2.87
N VAL A 46 0.53 11.25 -2.62
CA VAL A 46 -0.90 10.86 -2.57
C VAL A 46 -1.35 10.23 -3.89
N ALA A 47 -1.00 10.80 -5.03
CA ALA A 47 -1.37 10.25 -6.34
C ALA A 47 -0.80 8.84 -6.55
N GLU A 48 0.50 8.65 -6.27
CA GLU A 48 1.16 7.35 -6.39
C GLU A 48 0.50 6.30 -5.49
N LEU A 49 0.24 6.64 -4.22
CA LEU A 49 -0.38 5.70 -3.28
C LEU A 49 -1.83 5.35 -3.64
N GLU A 50 -2.55 6.23 -4.32
CA GLU A 50 -3.89 5.94 -4.84
C GLU A 50 -3.86 4.98 -6.03
N GLU A 51 -2.81 5.03 -6.85
CA GLU A 51 -2.61 4.10 -7.98
C GLU A 51 -2.09 2.74 -7.51
N ASP A 52 -1.25 2.70 -6.48
CA ASP A 52 -0.56 1.49 -6.01
C ASP A 52 -1.27 0.72 -4.88
N ILE A 53 -2.28 1.31 -4.22
CA ILE A 53 -3.00 0.62 -3.15
C ILE A 53 -3.97 -0.42 -3.73
N GLU A 54 -3.72 -1.70 -3.43
CA GLU A 54 -4.48 -2.82 -3.98
C GLU A 54 -5.91 -2.88 -3.40
N PRO A 55 -6.98 -2.65 -4.20
CA PRO A 55 -8.36 -2.81 -3.76
C PRO A 55 -8.67 -4.26 -3.40
N ILE A 56 -9.56 -4.47 -2.42
CA ILE A 56 -9.84 -5.82 -1.92
C ILE A 56 -10.47 -6.73 -2.98
N ASP A 57 -11.22 -6.16 -3.92
CA ASP A 57 -11.88 -6.90 -4.99
C ASP A 57 -10.86 -7.39 -6.03
N ASP A 58 -9.94 -6.53 -6.42
CA ASP A 58 -8.84 -6.85 -7.35
C ASP A 58 -7.90 -7.90 -6.73
N LEU A 59 -7.63 -7.81 -5.42
CA LEU A 59 -6.86 -8.81 -4.68
C LEU A 59 -7.54 -10.19 -4.74
N ILE A 60 -8.85 -10.25 -4.56
CA ILE A 60 -9.61 -11.52 -4.60
C ILE A 60 -9.60 -12.09 -6.03
N ASP A 61 -9.77 -11.24 -7.04
CA ASP A 61 -9.71 -11.64 -8.43
C ASP A 61 -8.34 -12.23 -8.77
N PHE A 62 -7.25 -11.55 -8.38
CA PHE A 62 -5.90 -12.08 -8.50
C PHE A 62 -5.73 -13.41 -7.74
N ALA A 63 -6.15 -13.47 -6.47
CA ALA A 63 -6.00 -14.66 -5.63
C ALA A 63 -6.78 -15.87 -6.15
N SER A 64 -7.86 -15.65 -6.90
CA SER A 64 -8.62 -16.70 -7.57
C SER A 64 -8.03 -17.15 -8.91
N SER A 65 -7.03 -16.44 -9.42
CA SER A 65 -6.48 -16.66 -10.76
C SER A 65 -5.52 -17.86 -10.83
N PRO A 66 -5.36 -18.48 -12.01
CA PRO A 66 -4.30 -19.45 -12.24
C PRO A 66 -2.90 -18.88 -11.96
N LYS A 67 -2.70 -17.57 -12.16
CA LYS A 67 -1.41 -16.91 -11.94
C LYS A 67 -1.03 -16.88 -10.46
N CYS A 68 -1.99 -16.67 -9.56
CA CYS A 68 -1.73 -16.77 -8.13
C CYS A 68 -1.28 -18.20 -7.77
N LYS A 69 -1.93 -19.23 -8.32
CA LYS A 69 -1.52 -20.62 -8.10
C LYS A 69 -0.12 -20.94 -8.63
N GLU A 70 0.26 -20.38 -9.78
CA GLU A 70 1.61 -20.49 -10.33
C GLU A 70 2.66 -19.84 -9.40
N LEU A 71 2.36 -18.67 -8.85
CA LEU A 71 3.30 -17.91 -8.00
C LEU A 71 3.39 -18.43 -6.57
N PHE A 72 2.27 -18.85 -5.99
CA PHE A 72 2.15 -19.19 -4.56
C PHE A 72 2.04 -20.69 -4.30
N GLY A 73 1.81 -21.52 -5.32
CA GLY A 73 1.70 -22.97 -5.20
C GLY A 73 0.62 -23.37 -4.18
N ASP A 74 0.99 -24.24 -3.24
CA ASP A 74 0.10 -24.77 -2.20
C ASP A 74 -0.46 -23.69 -1.26
N LYS A 75 0.14 -22.48 -1.25
CA LYS A 75 -0.34 -21.36 -0.42
C LYS A 75 -1.48 -20.57 -1.06
N ALA A 76 -1.76 -20.77 -2.36
CA ALA A 76 -2.73 -19.96 -3.09
C ALA A 76 -4.16 -20.05 -2.51
N ASP A 77 -4.59 -21.25 -2.10
CA ASP A 77 -5.92 -21.45 -1.52
C ASP A 77 -6.06 -20.71 -0.17
N GLY A 78 -5.01 -20.74 0.66
CA GLY A 78 -4.95 -20.00 1.91
C GLY A 78 -4.93 -18.48 1.70
N PHE A 79 -4.23 -18.02 0.66
CA PHE A 79 -4.18 -16.61 0.28
C PHE A 79 -5.56 -16.09 -0.19
N LEU A 80 -6.27 -16.86 -1.01
CA LEU A 80 -7.64 -16.53 -1.42
C LEU A 80 -8.62 -16.52 -0.23
N ALA A 81 -8.47 -17.47 0.70
CA ALA A 81 -9.29 -17.50 1.91
C ALA A 81 -9.08 -16.23 2.76
N HIS A 82 -7.81 -15.82 2.95
CA HIS A 82 -7.44 -14.59 3.65
C HIS A 82 -8.04 -13.34 2.98
N ALA A 83 -7.89 -13.19 1.66
CA ALA A 83 -8.45 -12.05 0.93
C ALA A 83 -9.98 -11.95 1.08
N LYS A 84 -10.69 -13.09 1.07
CA LYS A 84 -12.14 -13.14 1.31
C LYS A 84 -12.51 -12.78 2.74
N GLU A 85 -11.75 -13.23 3.73
CA GLU A 85 -11.96 -12.89 5.14
C GLU A 85 -11.81 -11.38 5.39
N LEU A 86 -10.78 -10.76 4.81
CA LEU A 86 -10.60 -9.31 4.84
C LEU A 86 -11.82 -8.58 4.28
N LYS A 87 -12.34 -8.99 3.12
CA LYS A 87 -13.55 -8.39 2.55
C LYS A 87 -14.78 -8.52 3.47
N VAL A 88 -14.97 -9.69 4.07
CA VAL A 88 -16.09 -9.93 5.03
C VAL A 88 -15.94 -9.08 6.29
N SER A 89 -14.72 -8.85 6.77
CA SER A 89 -14.45 -7.95 7.91
C SER A 89 -14.55 -6.47 7.57
N GLY A 90 -14.81 -6.12 6.30
CA GLY A 90 -15.04 -4.75 5.84
C GLY A 90 -13.78 -4.02 5.39
N ALA A 91 -12.66 -4.72 5.20
CA ALA A 91 -11.46 -4.13 4.61
C ALA A 91 -11.74 -3.68 3.17
N LYS A 92 -11.19 -2.51 2.80
CA LYS A 92 -11.29 -1.96 1.44
C LYS A 92 -10.10 -2.31 0.56
N TYR A 93 -8.98 -2.65 1.19
CA TYR A 93 -7.69 -2.86 0.54
C TYR A 93 -7.01 -4.11 1.08
N CYS A 94 -5.99 -4.58 0.36
CA CYS A 94 -5.05 -5.59 0.84
C CYS A 94 -4.41 -5.17 2.18
N ASP A 95 -4.15 -6.14 3.05
CA ASP A 95 -3.54 -5.89 4.37
C ASP A 95 -2.02 -6.10 4.40
N CYS A 96 -1.39 -6.27 3.23
CA CYS A 96 0.06 -6.38 3.17
C CYS A 96 0.72 -5.12 3.75
N PRO A 97 1.97 -5.22 4.27
CA PRO A 97 2.61 -4.09 4.96
C PRO A 97 2.62 -2.78 4.15
N ALA A 98 2.74 -2.87 2.83
CA ALA A 98 2.67 -1.72 1.93
C ALA A 98 1.26 -1.12 1.87
N CYS A 99 0.23 -1.88 1.48
CA CYS A 99 -1.14 -1.38 1.37
C CYS A 99 -1.68 -0.84 2.71
N ALA A 100 -1.34 -1.51 3.82
CA ALA A 100 -1.70 -1.04 5.15
C ALA A 100 -1.04 0.32 5.50
N ALA A 101 0.21 0.55 5.08
CA ALA A 101 0.86 1.85 5.20
C ALA A 101 0.22 2.90 4.27
N CYS A 102 -0.05 2.54 3.00
CA CYS A 102 -0.74 3.41 2.04
C CYS A 102 -2.07 3.90 2.60
N GLU A 103 -2.93 3.00 3.09
CA GLU A 103 -4.24 3.35 3.65
C GLU A 103 -4.11 4.36 4.80
N ARG A 104 -3.18 4.12 5.72
CA ARG A 104 -2.94 5.03 6.86
C ARG A 104 -2.42 6.39 6.41
N ILE A 105 -1.50 6.43 5.46
CA ILE A 105 -0.96 7.68 4.90
C ILE A 105 -2.07 8.47 4.20
N LEU A 106 -2.83 7.83 3.31
CA LEU A 106 -3.93 8.45 2.56
C LEU A 106 -5.00 9.02 3.49
N LYS A 107 -5.35 8.30 4.57
CA LYS A 107 -6.30 8.79 5.58
C LYS A 107 -5.80 10.03 6.36
N MET A 108 -4.49 10.23 6.45
CA MET A 108 -3.91 11.39 7.15
C MET A 108 -3.67 12.58 6.23
N LEU A 109 -3.50 12.36 4.92
CA LEU A 109 -3.17 13.39 3.94
C LEU A 109 -4.37 13.85 3.09
N LYS A 110 -5.50 13.14 3.14
CA LYS A 110 -6.77 13.50 2.49
C LYS A 110 -7.82 13.93 3.50
#